data_AF-A0A7W0R3R7-F1
#
_entry.id   AF-A0A7W0R3R7-F1
#
_cell.length_a   1.000
_cell.length_b   1.000
_cell.length_c   1.000
_cell.angle_alpha   90.00
_cell.angle_beta   90.00
_cell.angle_gamma   90.00
#
_symmetry.space_group_name_H-M   'P 1'
#
loop_
_entity.id
_entity.type
_entity.pdbx_description
1 polymer ?
#
loop_
_entity_poly.entity_id
_entity_poly.type
_entity_poly.pdbx_seq_one_letter_code
_entity_poly.pdbx_strand_id
1 'polypeptide(L)'
;MRLGDLGSESLNDRTQTVNTAITLAPGECRGQLTGNFGDSILGSLVVATITDDEGDAVLPNAAAVMPAMVSKTSQGGAVPVLMVCHQGQGGPITIPVGSVFHYRLIAP
;
A
#
# COMPACT_ATOMS: atom_id res chain seq x y z
N MET A 1 27.34 6.94 -10.32
CA MET A 1 26.27 6.04 -9.85
C MET A 1 24.94 6.67 -10.21
N ARG A 2 24.08 5.94 -10.92
CA ARG A 2 22.74 6.37 -11.32
C ARG A 2 21.73 5.75 -10.35
N LEU A 3 20.58 6.38 -10.18
CA LEU A 3 19.50 5.91 -9.29
C LEU A 3 19.01 4.49 -9.64
N GLY A 4 19.23 4.04 -10.88
CA GLY A 4 18.94 2.67 -11.34
C GLY A 4 19.95 1.61 -10.88
N ASP A 5 21.08 1.99 -10.29
CA ASP A 5 22.11 1.06 -9.78
C ASP A 5 21.80 0.56 -8.35
N LEU A 6 20.65 0.97 -7.79
CA LEU A 6 20.25 0.73 -6.39
C LEU A 6 18.99 -0.15 -6.25
N GLY A 7 18.53 -0.83 -7.30
CA GLY A 7 17.28 -1.59 -7.32
C GLY A 7 17.45 -3.09 -7.61
N SER A 8 16.74 -3.92 -6.85
CA SER A 8 16.53 -5.36 -7.05
C SER A 8 15.86 -5.66 -8.41
N GLU A 9 16.08 -6.86 -8.97
CA GLU A 9 15.57 -7.31 -10.27
C GLU A 9 14.03 -7.41 -10.37
N SER A 10 13.28 -7.24 -9.26
CA SER A 10 11.80 -7.16 -9.29
C SER A 10 11.34 -5.71 -9.41
N LEU A 11 10.90 -5.31 -10.61
CA LEU A 11 10.15 -4.04 -10.81
C LEU A 11 8.76 -4.08 -10.16
N ASN A 12 8.32 -5.24 -9.69
CA ASN A 12 6.95 -5.48 -9.27
C ASN A 12 6.79 -5.43 -7.75
N ASP A 13 7.69 -6.01 -6.96
CA ASP A 13 7.53 -6.09 -5.49
C ASP A 13 8.23 -4.93 -4.80
N ARG A 14 7.48 -4.14 -4.02
CA ARG A 14 7.98 -2.99 -3.27
C ARG A 14 7.45 -3.01 -1.85
N THR A 15 8.18 -2.35 -0.96
CA THR A 15 7.78 -2.19 0.44
C THR A 15 7.73 -0.73 0.85
N GLN A 16 6.86 -0.41 1.81
CA GLN A 16 6.79 0.89 2.43
C GLN A 16 6.42 0.77 3.91
N THR A 17 7.25 1.33 4.77
CA THR A 17 6.99 1.39 6.22
C THR A 17 5.93 2.43 6.56
N VAL A 18 5.04 2.07 7.46
CA VAL A 18 4.05 2.95 8.08
C VAL A 18 4.77 3.82 9.11
N ASN A 19 4.94 5.11 8.79
CA ASN A 19 5.64 6.07 9.65
C ASN A 19 4.72 6.76 10.67
N THR A 20 3.41 6.64 10.48
CA THR A 20 2.37 7.18 11.37
C THR A 20 1.28 6.14 11.53
N ALA A 21 0.89 5.84 12.77
CA ALA A 21 -0.14 4.86 13.04
C ALA A 21 -1.44 5.19 12.29
N ILE A 22 -2.07 4.18 11.72
CA ILE A 22 -3.33 4.32 10.98
C ILE A 22 -4.42 3.75 11.87
N THR A 23 -5.24 4.63 12.44
CA THR A 23 -6.44 4.23 13.18
C THR A 23 -7.66 4.37 12.29
N LEU A 24 -8.46 3.31 12.19
CA LEU A 24 -9.70 3.27 11.43
C LEU A 24 -10.87 3.05 12.39
N ALA A 25 -11.85 3.95 12.35
CA ALA A 25 -13.15 3.69 12.93
C ALA A 25 -13.87 2.58 12.13
N PRO A 26 -14.89 1.93 12.73
CA PRO A 26 -15.74 1.00 11.98
C PRO A 26 -16.33 1.65 10.73
N GLY A 27 -16.11 1.04 9.56
CA GLY A 27 -16.60 1.50 8.26
C GLY A 27 -15.69 2.52 7.57
N GLU A 28 -14.57 2.89 8.20
CA GLU A 28 -13.62 3.85 7.64
C GLU A 28 -12.61 3.17 6.70
N CYS A 29 -12.26 3.88 5.62
CA CYS A 29 -11.11 3.57 4.78
C CYS A 29 -10.11 4.72 4.84
N ARG A 30 -8.81 4.39 4.88
CA ARG A 30 -7.75 5.40 4.66
C ARG A 30 -6.80 4.96 3.57
N GLY A 31 -6.51 5.93 2.70
CA GLY A 31 -5.52 5.78 1.63
C GLY A 31 -4.12 6.11 2.12
N GLN A 32 -3.16 5.26 1.76
CA GLN A 32 -1.74 5.50 1.86
C GLN A 32 -1.20 5.72 0.45
N LEU A 33 -0.60 6.90 0.22
CA LEU A 33 0.14 7.14 -1.02
C LEU A 33 1.41 6.30 -1.01
N THR A 34 1.61 5.56 -2.09
CA THR A 34 2.78 4.70 -2.26
C THR A 34 3.68 5.14 -3.40
N GLY A 35 4.77 4.42 -3.61
CA GLY A 35 5.83 4.81 -4.55
C GLY A 35 5.32 5.08 -5.97
N ASN A 36 5.99 6.00 -6.66
CA ASN A 36 5.74 6.29 -8.06
C ASN A 36 6.23 5.12 -8.94
N PHE A 37 5.34 4.68 -9.80
CA PHE A 37 5.53 3.53 -10.69
C PHE A 37 5.87 3.93 -12.13
N GLY A 38 5.75 5.22 -12.46
CA GLY A 38 5.99 5.76 -13.80
C GLY A 38 4.77 5.66 -14.71
N ASP A 39 4.65 6.63 -15.62
CA ASP A 39 3.44 6.85 -16.44
C ASP A 39 3.15 5.71 -17.44
N SER A 40 4.11 4.81 -17.69
CA SER A 40 3.96 3.69 -18.63
C SER A 40 3.04 2.57 -18.14
N ILE A 41 2.67 2.57 -16.86
CA ILE A 41 1.85 1.52 -16.26
C ILE A 41 0.53 2.02 -15.67
N LEU A 42 0.06 3.19 -16.14
CA LEU A 42 -1.27 3.71 -15.83
C LEU A 42 -2.35 2.66 -16.12
N GLY A 43 -3.31 2.53 -15.21
CA GLY A 43 -4.37 1.53 -15.31
C GLY A 43 -3.95 0.12 -14.91
N SER A 44 -2.71 -0.10 -14.48
CA SER A 44 -2.30 -1.39 -13.92
C SER A 44 -2.84 -1.57 -12.50
N LEU A 45 -3.12 -2.82 -12.14
CA LEU A 45 -3.58 -3.18 -10.81
C LEU A 45 -2.38 -3.35 -9.87
N VAL A 46 -2.52 -2.87 -8.64
CA VAL A 46 -1.59 -3.09 -7.56
C VAL A 46 -2.33 -3.77 -6.43
N VAL A 47 -1.77 -4.88 -5.96
CA VAL A 47 -2.25 -5.59 -4.78
C VAL A 47 -1.26 -5.41 -3.65
N ALA A 48 -1.75 -5.46 -2.42
CA ALA A 48 -0.90 -5.24 -1.27
C ALA A 48 -1.36 -6.04 -0.05
N THR A 49 -0.40 -6.30 0.82
CA THR A 49 -0.59 -6.83 2.16
C THR A 49 0.15 -5.91 3.14
N ILE A 50 -0.12 -6.09 4.44
CA ILE A 50 0.59 -5.39 5.49
C ILE A 50 0.99 -6.35 6.60
N THR A 51 2.26 -6.28 6.97
CA THR A 51 2.83 -7.07 8.07
C THR A 51 3.43 -6.16 9.13
N ASP A 52 3.86 -6.71 10.26
CA ASP A 52 4.79 -6.04 11.15
C ASP A 52 6.23 -6.18 10.62
N ASP A 53 7.20 -5.79 11.44
CA ASP A 53 8.63 -5.88 11.14
C ASP A 53 9.20 -7.29 11.24
N GLU A 54 8.48 -8.23 11.85
CA GLU A 54 8.82 -9.65 11.93
C GLU A 54 8.21 -10.46 10.77
N GLY A 55 7.23 -9.86 10.06
CA GLY A 55 6.58 -10.45 8.89
C GLY A 55 5.20 -11.04 9.17
N ASP A 56 4.66 -10.86 10.37
CA ASP A 56 3.35 -11.35 10.78
C ASP A 56 2.22 -10.43 10.33
N ALA A 57 1.04 -11.00 10.11
CA ALA A 57 -0.13 -10.26 9.63
C ALA A 57 -0.65 -9.28 10.71
N VAL A 58 -0.76 -7.99 10.34
CA VAL A 58 -1.20 -6.93 11.27
C VAL A 58 -2.70 -6.67 11.22
N LEU A 59 -3.36 -7.01 10.11
CA LEU A 59 -4.79 -6.73 9.96
C LEU A 59 -5.65 -7.83 10.58
N PRO A 60 -6.64 -7.46 11.42
CA PRO A 60 -7.66 -8.39 11.86
C PRO A 60 -8.62 -8.71 10.70
N ASN A 61 -9.39 -9.79 10.84
CA ASN A 61 -10.37 -10.22 9.83
C ASN A 61 -11.45 -9.18 9.50
N ALA A 62 -11.66 -8.19 10.39
CA ALA A 62 -12.60 -7.08 10.18
C ALA A 62 -12.02 -5.95 9.30
N ALA A 63 -10.84 -6.14 8.72
CA ALA A 63 -10.16 -5.15 7.89
C ALA A 63 -9.42 -5.81 6.72
N ALA A 64 -9.19 -5.04 5.66
CA ALA A 64 -8.46 -5.51 4.49
C ALA A 64 -7.77 -4.35 3.77
N VAL A 65 -6.66 -4.68 3.11
CA VAL A 65 -6.06 -3.79 2.10
C VAL A 65 -6.79 -3.99 0.78
N MET A 66 -7.31 -2.92 0.22
CA MET A 66 -7.99 -2.93 -1.08
C MET A 66 -6.97 -2.85 -2.20
N PRO A 67 -7.13 -3.64 -3.27
CA PRO A 67 -6.37 -3.43 -4.49
C PRO A 67 -6.57 -2.01 -5.03
N ALA A 68 -5.53 -1.44 -5.62
CA ALA A 68 -5.52 -0.08 -6.13
C ALA A 68 -5.10 -0.05 -7.59
N MET A 69 -5.66 0.88 -8.36
CA MET A 69 -5.21 1.13 -9.71
C MET A 69 -4.12 2.20 -9.71
N VAL A 70 -3.10 2.03 -10.55
CA VAL A 70 -2.13 3.09 -10.80
C VAL A 70 -2.84 4.21 -11.57
N SER A 71 -2.89 5.39 -10.97
CA SER A 71 -3.55 6.57 -11.52
C SER A 71 -2.58 7.72 -11.67
N LYS A 72 -2.85 8.59 -12.65
CA LYS A 72 -2.06 9.80 -12.85
C LYS A 72 -2.44 10.83 -11.80
N THR A 73 -1.46 11.41 -11.14
CA THR A 73 -1.72 12.52 -10.22
C THR A 73 -1.78 13.85 -10.99
N SER A 74 -2.49 14.83 -10.45
CA SER A 74 -2.52 16.20 -10.98
C SER A 74 -1.16 16.89 -10.93
N GLN A 75 -0.24 16.41 -10.09
CA GLN A 75 1.12 16.94 -9.92
C GLN A 75 2.15 16.27 -10.85
N GLY A 76 1.72 15.30 -11.68
CA GLY A 76 2.60 14.47 -12.49
C GLY A 76 3.03 13.19 -11.73
N GLY A 77 3.26 12.12 -12.48
CA GLY A 77 3.56 10.80 -11.94
C GLY A 77 2.33 9.89 -11.80
N ALA A 78 2.61 8.60 -11.70
CA ALA A 78 1.62 7.53 -11.69
C ALA A 78 1.75 6.74 -10.39
N VAL A 79 0.75 6.86 -9.52
CA VAL A 79 0.76 6.27 -8.17
C VAL A 79 -0.51 5.47 -7.92
N PRO A 80 -0.42 4.32 -7.26
CA PRO A 80 -1.55 3.65 -6.66
C PRO A 80 -1.79 4.21 -5.26
N VAL A 81 -3.06 4.47 -4.94
CA VAL A 81 -3.50 4.79 -3.59
C VAL A 81 -3.95 3.50 -2.93
N LEU A 82 -3.07 2.85 -2.16
CA LEU A 82 -3.46 1.66 -1.40
C LEU A 82 -4.41 2.08 -0.29
N MET A 83 -5.60 1.48 -0.24
CA MET A 83 -6.55 1.77 0.83
C MET A 83 -6.57 0.64 1.83
N VAL A 84 -6.58 0.96 3.10
CA VAL A 84 -6.95 0.00 4.15
C VAL A 84 -8.34 0.37 4.65
N CYS A 85 -9.23 -0.62 4.66
CA CYS A 85 -10.63 -0.45 4.99
C CYS A 85 -11.01 -1.33 6.16
N HIS A 86 -11.74 -0.75 7.11
CA HIS A 86 -12.41 -1.48 8.17
C HIS A 86 -13.85 -1.81 7.73
N GLN A 87 -14.23 -3.09 7.78
CA GLN A 87 -15.53 -3.60 7.34
C GLN A 87 -16.74 -3.19 8.23
N GLY A 88 -16.52 -2.42 9.31
CA GLY A 88 -17.62 -1.83 10.09
C GLY A 88 -18.15 -2.66 11.25
N GLN A 89 -17.55 -3.81 11.56
CA GLN A 89 -17.93 -4.64 12.70
C GLN A 89 -16.85 -4.60 13.79
N GLY A 90 -17.25 -4.38 15.05
CA GLY A 90 -16.32 -4.33 16.18
C GLY A 90 -15.87 -2.92 16.57
N GLY A 91 -14.79 -2.84 17.35
CA GLY A 91 -14.18 -1.57 17.78
C GLY A 91 -13.18 -1.04 16.75
N PRO A 92 -12.66 0.19 16.96
CA PRO A 92 -11.61 0.74 16.11
C PRO A 92 -10.40 -0.19 15.99
N ILE A 93 -9.76 -0.16 14.82
CA ILE A 93 -8.52 -0.89 14.59
C ILE A 93 -7.37 0.11 14.46
N THR A 94 -6.17 -0.30 14.89
CA THR A 94 -4.95 0.49 14.74
C THR A 94 -3.87 -0.35 14.10
N ILE A 95 -3.33 0.16 13.00
CA ILE A 95 -2.11 -0.33 12.37
C ILE A 95 -0.95 0.46 12.98
N PRO A 96 -0.02 -0.18 13.71
CA PRO A 96 1.05 0.52 14.40
C PRO A 96 2.10 1.07 13.44
N VAL A 97 2.83 2.09 13.92
CA VAL A 97 4.08 2.54 13.28
C VAL A 97 5.05 1.37 13.21
N GLY A 98 5.81 1.28 12.11
CA GLY A 98 6.74 0.18 11.87
C GLY A 98 6.16 -0.96 11.02
N SER A 99 4.83 -1.05 10.91
CA SER A 99 4.19 -1.98 9.97
C SER A 99 4.68 -1.75 8.54
N VAL A 100 4.77 -2.80 7.74
CA VAL A 100 5.32 -2.77 6.38
C VAL A 100 4.22 -3.13 5.38
N PHE A 101 3.87 -2.18 4.51
CA PHE A 101 3.12 -2.50 3.30
C PHE A 101 4.03 -3.25 2.34
N HIS A 102 3.60 -4.41 1.90
CA HIS A 102 4.18 -5.14 0.77
C HIS A 102 3.21 -5.01 -0.38
N TYR A 103 3.63 -4.41 -1.48
CA TYR A 103 2.75 -4.16 -2.61
C TYR A 103 3.43 -4.49 -3.91
N ARG A 104 2.61 -5.01 -4.82
CA ARG A 104 3.08 -5.43 -6.12
C ARG A 104 2.19 -5.04 -7.26
N LEU A 105 2.85 -4.66 -8.35
CA LEU A 105 2.19 -4.55 -9.64
C LEU A 105 1.73 -5.94 -10.06
N ILE A 106 0.44 -6.06 -10.37
CA ILE A 106 -0.07 -7.11 -11.22
C ILE A 106 0.03 -6.53 -12.62
N ALA A 107 1.02 -6.99 -13.38
CA ALA A 107 1.17 -6.58 -14.76
C ALA A 107 -0.15 -6.79 -15.52
N PRO A 108 -0.50 -5.90 -16.46
CA PRO A 108 -1.54 -6.21 -17.45
C PRO A 108 -1.16 -7.43 -18.28
#